data_AF-A0AAE3JUF2-F1
#
_entry.id   AF-A0AAE3JUF2-F1
#
_cell.length_a   1.000
_cell.length_b   1.000
_cell.length_c   1.000
_cell.angle_alpha   90.00
_cell.angle_beta   90.00
_cell.angle_gamma   90.00
#
_symmetry.space_group_name_H-M   'P 1'
#
loop_
_entity.id
_entity.type
_entity.pdbx_description
1 polymer ?
#
loop_
_entity_poly.entity_id
_entity_poly.type
_entity_poly.pdbx_seq_one_letter_code
_entity_poly.pdbx_strand_id
1 'polypeptide(L)' 'MKKRKITYCYLMERKSDGKKFVTFGNFREAWNKPASLYDFVTKMYPYPQETPFGLCAHISNGLRCDRELFKVIQQAAL' A
#
# COMPACT_ATOMS: atom_id res chain seq x y z
N MET A 1 3.91 -14.67 -25.25
CA MET A 1 3.34 -13.43 -24.68
C MET A 1 3.82 -13.30 -23.23
N LYS A 2 4.60 -12.26 -22.86
CA LYS A 2 4.92 -12.01 -21.45
C LYS A 2 3.62 -11.65 -20.73
N LYS A 3 3.18 -12.45 -19.75
CA LYS A 3 2.10 -12.03 -18.84
C LYS A 3 2.49 -10.68 -18.25
N ARG A 4 1.69 -9.63 -18.51
CA ARG A 4 1.84 -8.36 -17.79
C ARG A 4 1.68 -8.67 -16.31
N LYS A 5 2.70 -8.37 -15.50
CA LYS A 5 2.59 -8.47 -14.04
C LYS A 5 1.58 -7.41 -13.60
N ILE A 6 0.38 -7.84 -13.25
CA ILE A 6 -0.63 -6.95 -12.69
C ILE A 6 -0.09 -6.48 -11.34
N THR A 7 -0.04 -5.17 -11.15
CA THR A 7 0.27 -4.57 -9.86
C THR A 7 -1.05 -4.18 -9.23
N TYR A 8 -1.22 -4.50 -7.96
CA TYR A 8 -2.39 -4.10 -7.20
C TYR A 8 -2.02 -3.01 -6.20
N CYS A 9 -2.97 -2.13 -5.94
CA CYS A 9 -3.00 -1.21 -4.83
C CYS A 9 -3.87 -1.82 -3.73
N TYR A 10 -3.36 -1.88 -2.51
CA TYR A 10 -4.08 -2.41 -1.36
C TYR A 10 -4.27 -1.33 -0.30
N LEU A 11 -5.50 -1.21 0.18
CA LEU A 11 -5.83 -0.46 1.39
C LEU A 11 -5.57 -1.36 2.60
N MET A 12 -4.65 -0.95 3.45
CA MET A 12 -4.23 -1.69 4.65
C MET A 12 -4.73 -0.95 5.90
N GLU A 13 -5.10 -1.69 6.93
CA GLU A 13 -5.37 -1.15 8.25
C GLU A 13 -4.50 -1.82 9.29
N ARG A 14 -3.83 -1.01 10.11
CA ARG A 14 -3.03 -1.48 11.23
C ARG A 14 -3.97 -1.97 12.34
N LYS A 15 -3.77 -3.20 12.80
CA LYS A 15 -4.67 -3.86 13.76
C LYS A 15 -4.64 -3.21 15.15
N SER A 16 -3.52 -2.58 15.53
CA SER A 16 -3.35 -2.01 16.87
C SER A 16 -4.19 -0.76 17.11
N ASP A 17 -4.39 0.08 16.09
CA ASP A 17 -5.03 1.40 16.24
C ASP A 17 -5.96 1.80 15.09
N GLY A 18 -6.15 0.94 14.10
CA GLY A 18 -7.03 1.22 12.96
C GLY A 18 -6.48 2.23 11.95
N LYS A 19 -5.21 2.66 12.07
CA LYS A 19 -4.61 3.59 11.10
C LYS A 19 -4.53 2.94 9.72
N LYS A 20 -4.92 3.68 8.69
CA LYS A 20 -4.98 3.22 7.30
C LYS A 20 -3.74 3.64 6.52
N PHE A 21 -3.33 2.76 5.61
CA PHE A 21 -2.15 2.90 4.76
C PHE A 21 -2.43 2.34 3.38
N VAL A 22 -1.58 2.70 2.41
CA VAL A 22 -1.57 2.09 1.08
C VAL A 22 -0.31 1.27 0.89
N THR A 23 -0.39 0.17 0.16
CA THR A 23 0.76 -0.59 -0.33
C THR A 23 0.52 -1.06 -1.75
N PHE A 24 1.61 -1.26 -2.49
CA PHE A 24 1.57 -1.73 -3.87
C PHE A 24 2.25 -3.08 -3.99
N GLY A 25 1.73 -3.96 -4.85
CA GLY A 25 2.38 -5.24 -5.14
C GLY A 25 1.42 -6.27 -5.70
N ASN A 26 1.89 -7.52 -5.80
CA ASN A 26 1.06 -8.68 -6.08
C ASN A 26 1.16 -9.65 -4.91
N PHE A 27 0.29 -9.44 -3.93
CA PHE A 27 0.24 -10.22 -2.70
C PHE A 27 -0.26 -11.66 -2.90
N ARG A 28 -0.93 -11.95 -4.02
CA ARG A 28 -1.29 -13.33 -4.38
C ARG A 28 -0.09 -14.16 -4.81
N GLU A 29 0.89 -13.53 -5.46
CA GLU A 29 2.08 -14.23 -5.95
C GLU A 29 3.28 -14.13 -5.01
N ALA A 30 3.44 -13.02 -4.28
CA ALA A 30 4.64 -12.75 -3.50
C ALA A 30 4.37 -11.90 -2.26
N TRP A 31 3.70 -12.48 -1.26
CA TRP A 31 3.65 -11.89 0.09
C TRP A 31 5.04 -11.81 0.76
N ASN A 32 6.01 -12.59 0.27
CA ASN A 32 7.31 -12.80 0.92
C ASN A 32 8.30 -11.65 0.73
N LYS A 33 7.92 -10.55 0.07
CA LYS A 33 8.77 -9.36 -0.06
C LYS A 33 8.22 -8.22 0.79
N PRO A 34 9.08 -7.49 1.51
CA PRO A 34 8.65 -6.35 2.29
C PRO A 34 8.01 -5.32 1.34
N ALA A 35 6.70 -5.10 1.50
CA ALA A 35 5.99 -4.10 0.72
C ALA A 35 5.99 -2.78 1.51
N SER A 36 6.46 -1.72 0.88
CA SER A 36 6.49 -0.39 1.47
C SER A 36 5.08 0.09 1.78
N LEU A 37 4.89 0.66 2.97
CA LEU A 37 3.67 1.35 3.34
C LEU A 37 3.75 2.83 2.95
N TYR A 38 2.61 3.36 2.50
CA TYR A 38 2.41 4.74 2.10
C TYR A 38 1.36 5.35 3.02
N ASP A 39 1.65 6.52 3.57
CA ASP A 39 0.73 7.29 4.41
C ASP A 39 -0.16 8.16 3.53
N PHE A 40 -1.41 8.36 3.95
CA PHE A 40 -2.30 9.31 3.29
C PHE A 40 -1.84 10.74 3.55
N VAL A 41 -1.81 11.53 2.48
CA VAL A 41 -1.38 12.93 2.53
C VAL A 41 -2.41 13.83 1.86
N THR A 42 -2.30 15.13 2.09
CA THR A 42 -3.15 16.13 1.45
C THR A 42 -2.49 16.65 0.17
N LYS A 43 -3.26 17.41 -0.63
CA LYS A 43 -2.76 18.08 -1.85
C LYS A 43 -1.61 19.07 -1.60
N MET A 44 -1.42 19.51 -0.36
CA MET A 44 -0.32 20.41 0.01
C MET A 44 1.02 19.67 0.16
N TYR A 45 1.01 18.33 0.24
CA TYR A 45 2.23 17.55 0.36
C TYR A 45 3.00 17.58 -0.96
N PRO A 46 4.33 17.79 -0.96
CA PRO A 46 5.10 17.81 -2.20
C PRO A 46 5.18 16.41 -2.81
N TYR A 47 4.83 16.32 -4.10
CA TYR A 47 4.90 15.10 -4.91
C TYR A 47 4.07 13.91 -4.37
N PRO A 48 2.76 14.10 -4.13
CA PRO A 48 1.92 12.99 -3.69
C PRO A 48 1.66 12.04 -4.87
N GLN A 49 1.57 10.74 -4.58
CA GLN A 49 1.14 9.74 -5.54
C GLN A 49 -0.37 9.54 -5.44
N GLU A 50 -1.06 9.68 -6.58
CA GLU A 50 -2.49 9.39 -6.67
C GLU A 50 -2.75 7.89 -6.73
N THR A 51 -3.75 7.45 -5.97
CA THR A 51 -4.20 6.06 -5.90
C THR A 51 -5.71 5.99 -5.89
N PRO A 52 -6.32 4.82 -6.18
CA PRO A 52 -7.76 4.63 -6.07
C PRO A 52 -8.35 4.92 -4.68
N PHE A 53 -7.52 4.98 -3.62
CA PHE A 53 -7.95 5.24 -2.25
C PHE A 53 -7.65 6.67 -1.78
N GLY A 54 -6.98 7.48 -2.59
CA GLY A 54 -6.58 8.84 -2.26
C GLY A 54 -5.10 9.13 -2.54
N LEU A 55 -4.66 10.33 -2.15
CA LEU A 55 -3.28 10.76 -2.26
C LEU A 55 -2.43 10.14 -1.15
N CYS A 56 -1.29 9.58 -1.52
CA CYS A 56 -0.37 8.96 -0.59
C CYS A 56 1.08 9.38 -0.84
N ALA A 57 1.92 9.26 0.18
CA ALA A 57 3.35 9.46 0.07
C ALA A 57 4.09 8.33 0.77
N HIS A 58 5.30 8.01 0.28
CA HIS A 58 6.13 6.97 0.86
C HIS A 58 6.54 7.34 2.28
N ILE A 59 6.44 6.40 3.21
CA ILE A 59 6.86 6.62 4.59
C ILE A 59 8.37 6.41 4.66
N SER A 60 9.11 7.50 4.83
CA SER A 60 10.59 7.50 4.91
C SER A 60 11.16 6.63 6.03
N ASN A 61 10.36 6.31 7.06
CA ASN A 61 10.79 5.52 8.22
C ASN A 61 10.90 4.00 7.97
N GLY A 62 10.74 3.53 6.72
CA GLY A 62 10.97 2.12 6.39
C GLY A 62 9.91 1.16 6.97
N LEU A 63 8.72 1.68 7.31
CA LEU A 63 7.59 0.86 7.76
C LEU A 63 7.21 -0.11 6.63
N ARG A 64 7.25 -1.40 6.93
CA ARG A 64 6.96 -2.47 5.98
C ARG A 64 5.63 -3.13 6.33
N CYS A 65 4.90 -3.51 5.31
CA CYS A 65 3.67 -4.28 5.45
C CYS A 65 3.98 -5.65 6.06
N ASP A 66 3.40 -5.92 7.23
CA ASP A 66 3.43 -7.21 7.92
C ASP A 66 2.00 -7.73 8.09
N ARG A 67 1.74 -8.98 7.69
CA ARG A 67 0.41 -9.62 7.82
C ARG A 67 -0.06 -9.76 9.26
N GLU A 68 0.86 -9.81 10.22
CA GLU A 68 0.54 -9.94 11.63
C GLU A 68 0.04 -8.60 12.17
N LEU A 69 0.63 -7.50 11.71
CA LEU A 69 0.31 -6.14 12.17
C LEU A 69 -0.77 -5.45 11.36
N PHE A 70 -0.95 -5.84 10.10
CA PHE A 70 -1.87 -5.19 9.16
C PHE A 70 -2.86 -6.19 8.57
N LYS A 71 -4.05 -5.71 8.24
CA LYS A 71 -5.05 -6.45 7.46
C LYS A 71 -5.36 -5.71 6.16
N VAL A 72 -5.60 -6.45 5.09
CA VAL A 72 -6.09 -5.89 3.83
C VAL A 72 -7.58 -5.59 3.98
N ILE A 73 -7.98 -4.35 3.70
CA ILE A 73 -9.39 -3.94 3.65
C ILE A 73 -9.90 -4.04 2.21
N GLN A 74 -9.14 -3.53 1.26
CA GLN A 74 -9.57 -3.42 -0.14
C GLN A 74 -8.39 -3.61 -1.09
N GLN A 75 -8.68 -4.08 -2.30
CA GLN A 75 -7.74 -4.28 -3.39
C GLN A 75 -8.27 -3.57 -4.65
N ALA A 76 -7.40 -2.85 -5.35
CA ALA A 76 -7.66 -2.29 -6.67
C ALA A 76 -6.53 -2.70 -7.64
N ALA A 77 -6.85 -3.01 -8.89
CA ALA A 77 -5.83 -3.21 -9.92
C ALA A 77 -5.34 -1.85 -10.44
N LEU A 78 -4.04 -1.75 -10.71
CA LEU A 78 -3.40 -0.60 -11.35
C LEU A 78 -3.03 -0.90 -12.81
#